data_AF-A0A7Y5WU22-F1
#
_entry.id   AF-A0A7Y5WU22-F1
#
_cell.length_a   1.000
_cell.length_b   1.000
_cell.length_c   1.000
_cell.angle_alpha   90.00
_cell.angle_beta   90.00
_cell.angle_gamma   90.00
#
_symmetry.space_group_name_H-M   'P 1'
#
loop_
_entity.id
_entity.type
_entity.pdbx_description
1 polymer ?
#
loop_
_entity_poly.entity_id
_entity_poly.type
_entity_poly.pdbx_seq_one_letter_code
_entity_poly.pdbx_strand_id
1 'polypeptide(L)'
;MSDVAAIAHAEPALAPPHDTVRIAKAIYTPPPRTERLLARLVFDSLLAPLPAGVRTQDRQTRQAVYEAGSYCVDVRVEHQPRRGTTTLVGQLADRDHPQASAADVNVLLKTRQKTIASAPCDQFGEFYLEYRPAPALRLDVCLGTTGRVLELPLSELMDESA
;
A
#
# COMPACT_ATOMS: atom_id res chain seq x y z
N MET A 1 -17.30 0.38 44.03
CA MET A 1 -16.63 1.53 43.39
C MET A 1 -15.40 1.86 44.21
N SER A 2 -14.17 1.65 43.71
CA SER A 2 -12.91 2.36 44.10
C SER A 2 -11.59 1.60 43.79
N ASP A 3 -11.48 0.77 42.75
CA ASP A 3 -10.15 0.23 42.35
C ASP A 3 -9.38 1.20 41.45
N VAL A 4 -10.07 1.92 40.58
CA VAL A 4 -9.45 2.86 39.62
C VAL A 4 -8.77 4.04 40.34
N ALA A 5 -9.34 4.53 41.44
CA ALA A 5 -8.79 5.65 42.21
C ALA A 5 -7.51 5.27 42.97
N ALA A 6 -7.40 4.03 43.44
CA ALA A 6 -6.22 3.54 44.14
C ALA A 6 -5.03 3.32 43.18
N ILE A 7 -5.31 2.80 41.97
CA ILE A 7 -4.30 2.61 40.92
C ILE A 7 -3.74 3.95 40.44
N ALA A 8 -4.60 4.96 40.22
CA ALA A 8 -4.18 6.30 39.80
C ALA A 8 -3.27 6.99 40.84
N HIS A 9 -3.46 6.72 42.13
CA HIS A 9 -2.61 7.28 43.20
C HIS A 9 -1.22 6.63 43.27
N ALA A 10 -1.07 5.39 42.79
CA ALA A 10 0.20 4.67 42.74
C ALA A 10 1.00 4.92 41.45
N GLU A 11 0.37 5.51 40.43
CA GLU A 11 0.95 5.80 39.12
C GLU A 11 2.22 6.68 39.15
N PRO A 12 2.37 7.69 40.03
CA PRO A 12 3.60 8.46 40.14
C PRO A 12 4.81 7.62 40.58
N ALA A 13 4.60 6.56 41.37
CA ALA A 13 5.65 5.65 41.82
C ALA A 13 6.12 4.69 40.72
N LEU A 14 5.36 4.57 39.62
CA LEU A 14 5.70 3.78 38.44
C LEU A 14 6.42 4.62 37.37
N ALA A 15 6.53 5.93 37.57
CA ALA A 15 7.19 6.81 36.62
C ALA A 15 8.70 6.52 36.58
N PRO A 16 9.27 6.22 35.39
CA PRO A 16 10.70 5.98 35.28
C PRO A 16 11.50 7.24 35.67
N PRO A 17 12.68 7.11 36.29
CA PRO A 17 13.52 8.25 36.64
C PRO A 17 13.82 9.14 35.42
N HIS A 18 13.88 10.45 35.65
CA HIS A 18 14.07 11.44 34.57
C HIS A 18 15.33 11.19 33.74
N ASP A 19 16.41 10.73 34.36
CA ASP A 19 17.66 10.41 33.65
C ASP A 19 17.50 9.22 32.70
N THR A 20 16.73 8.21 33.06
CA THR A 20 16.42 7.07 32.18
C THR A 20 15.63 7.53 30.95
N VAL A 21 14.64 8.40 31.14
CA VAL A 21 13.85 8.98 30.04
C VAL A 21 14.73 9.85 29.13
N ARG A 22 15.65 10.63 29.73
CA ARG A 22 16.59 11.49 29.00
C ARG A 22 17.56 10.68 28.14
N ILE A 23 18.13 9.61 28.69
CA ILE A 23 19.01 8.69 27.95
C ILE A 23 18.23 8.00 26.82
N ALA A 24 17.02 7.49 27.10
CA ALA A 24 16.17 6.87 26.09
C ALA A 24 15.87 7.83 24.92
N LYS A 25 15.55 9.10 25.21
CA LYS A 25 15.36 10.13 24.18
C LYS A 25 16.65 10.46 23.42
N ALA A 26 17.81 10.43 24.08
CA ALA A 26 19.09 10.73 23.46
C ALA A 26 19.57 9.63 22.50
N ILE A 27 19.22 8.37 22.76
CA ILE A 27 19.57 7.23 21.88
C ILE A 27 18.48 6.91 20.86
N TYR A 28 17.25 7.42 21.06
CA TYR A 28 16.14 7.20 20.15
C TYR A 28 16.12 8.27 19.06
N THR A 29 16.58 7.91 17.88
CA THR A 29 16.30 8.69 16.66
C THR A 29 14.93 8.28 16.15
N PRO A 30 13.91 9.17 16.20
CA PRO A 30 12.64 8.85 15.56
C PRO A 30 12.90 8.62 14.07
N PRO A 31 12.33 7.56 13.47
CA PRO A 31 12.43 7.40 12.03
C PRO A 31 11.87 8.66 11.35
N PRO A 32 12.39 9.03 10.16
CA PRO A 32 11.80 10.12 9.40
C PRO A 32 10.31 9.86 9.26
N ARG A 33 9.50 10.91 9.50
CA ARG A 33 8.05 10.80 9.45
C ARG A 33 7.64 10.61 8.00
N THR A 34 7.60 9.36 7.55
CA THR A 34 7.08 8.98 6.23
C THR A 34 5.61 9.33 6.21
N GLU A 35 5.25 10.36 5.47
CA GLU A 35 3.85 10.67 5.19
C GLU A 35 3.26 9.54 4.35
N ARG A 36 2.20 8.93 4.87
CA ARG A 36 1.45 7.86 4.20
C ARG A 36 0.14 8.43 3.69
N LEU A 37 -0.08 8.31 2.39
CA LEU A 37 -1.31 8.71 1.73
C LEU A 37 -2.10 7.45 1.38
N LEU A 38 -3.28 7.28 1.98
CA LEU A 38 -4.16 6.18 1.63
C LEU A 38 -4.81 6.46 0.27
N ALA A 39 -4.59 5.57 -0.69
CA ALA A 39 -5.14 5.71 -2.01
C ALA A 39 -6.57 5.16 -2.06
N ARG A 40 -7.46 5.92 -2.70
CA ARG A 40 -8.87 5.57 -2.89
C ARG A 40 -9.04 4.89 -4.25
N LEU A 41 -9.73 3.74 -4.27
CA LEU A 41 -10.16 3.11 -5.52
C LEU A 41 -11.19 4.01 -6.22
N VAL A 42 -10.93 4.35 -7.49
CA VAL A 42 -11.80 5.22 -8.29
C VAL A 42 -12.37 4.55 -9.53
N PHE A 43 -11.74 3.47 -9.97
CA PHE A 43 -12.22 2.63 -11.06
C PHE A 43 -11.91 1.18 -10.79
N ASP A 44 -12.84 0.30 -11.17
CA ASP A 44 -12.69 -1.16 -11.12
C ASP A 44 -13.41 -1.79 -12.31
N SER A 45 -12.68 -2.51 -13.14
CA SER A 45 -13.22 -3.15 -14.34
C SER A 45 -14.25 -4.24 -14.02
N LEU A 46 -14.23 -4.83 -12.81
CA LEU A 46 -15.23 -5.82 -12.41
C LEU A 46 -16.62 -5.20 -12.21
N LEU A 47 -16.66 -3.92 -11.82
CA LEU A 47 -17.90 -3.17 -11.60
C LEU A 47 -18.36 -2.40 -12.84
N ALA A 48 -17.56 -2.39 -13.90
CA ALA A 48 -17.86 -1.68 -15.14
C ALA A 48 -18.88 -2.45 -16.00
N PRO A 49 -19.84 -1.76 -16.66
CA PRO A 49 -20.75 -2.40 -17.60
C PRO A 49 -19.99 -3.06 -18.75
N LEU A 50 -20.38 -4.29 -19.10
CA LEU A 50 -19.81 -4.97 -20.26
C LEU A 50 -20.23 -4.25 -21.56
N PRO A 51 -19.31 -4.00 -22.49
CA PRO A 51 -19.65 -3.48 -23.81
C PRO A 51 -20.65 -4.38 -24.53
N ALA A 52 -21.55 -3.78 -25.31
CA ALA A 52 -22.52 -4.52 -26.10
C ALA A 52 -21.81 -5.54 -27.01
N GLY A 53 -22.24 -6.81 -26.94
CA GLY A 53 -21.67 -7.91 -27.71
C GLY A 53 -20.61 -8.75 -26.97
N VAL A 54 -20.14 -8.34 -25.79
CA VAL A 54 -19.31 -9.19 -24.93
C VAL A 54 -20.18 -10.20 -24.19
N ARG A 55 -19.90 -11.49 -24.34
CA ARG A 55 -20.71 -12.59 -23.78
C ARG A 55 -20.28 -13.05 -22.40
N THR A 56 -19.02 -12.80 -22.03
CA THR A 56 -18.45 -13.15 -20.72
C THR A 56 -17.33 -12.18 -20.40
N GLN A 57 -17.24 -11.76 -19.13
CA GLN A 57 -16.07 -11.05 -18.63
C GLN A 57 -14.97 -12.06 -18.30
N ASP A 58 -13.76 -11.84 -18.79
CA ASP A 58 -12.61 -12.60 -18.29
C ASP A 58 -12.35 -12.18 -16.83
N ARG A 59 -12.64 -13.09 -15.89
CA ARG A 59 -12.39 -12.88 -14.46
C ARG A 59 -10.91 -13.05 -14.10
N GLN A 60 -10.08 -13.55 -15.01
CA GLN A 60 -8.65 -13.72 -14.76
C GLN A 60 -7.90 -12.39 -14.81
N THR A 61 -8.44 -11.39 -15.51
CA THR A 61 -7.85 -10.04 -15.62
C THR A 61 -8.75 -9.00 -14.96
N ARG A 62 -8.19 -8.20 -14.05
CA ARG A 62 -8.90 -7.09 -13.41
C ARG A 62 -8.04 -5.83 -13.45
N GLN A 63 -8.64 -4.74 -13.89
CA GLN A 63 -8.01 -3.42 -13.90
C GLN A 63 -8.65 -2.52 -12.86
N ALA A 64 -7.83 -1.71 -12.22
CA ALA A 64 -8.29 -0.75 -11.22
C ALA A 64 -7.42 0.50 -11.22
N VAL A 65 -8.02 1.61 -10.84
CA VAL A 65 -7.32 2.89 -10.72
C VAL A 65 -7.48 3.41 -9.31
N TYR A 66 -6.37 3.83 -8.71
CA TYR A 66 -6.32 4.43 -7.38
C TYR A 66 -5.85 5.88 -7.46
N GLU A 67 -6.38 6.71 -6.57
CA GLU A 67 -5.97 8.12 -6.45
C GLU A 67 -5.53 8.46 -5.02
N ALA A 68 -4.44 9.23 -4.90
CA ALA A 68 -3.94 9.75 -3.65
C ALA A 68 -3.32 11.15 -3.87
N GLY A 69 -4.06 12.21 -3.56
CA GLY A 69 -3.62 13.58 -3.88
C GLY A 69 -3.53 13.79 -5.39
N SER A 70 -2.38 14.28 -5.88
CA SER A 70 -2.10 14.44 -7.31
C SER A 70 -1.73 13.12 -8.01
N TYR A 71 -1.48 12.05 -7.25
CA TYR A 71 -1.02 10.78 -7.79
C TYR A 71 -2.18 9.90 -8.22
N CYS A 72 -1.99 9.24 -9.36
CA CYS A 72 -2.86 8.22 -9.90
C CYS A 72 -2.04 6.95 -10.13
N VAL A 73 -2.58 5.80 -9.73
CA VAL A 73 -1.95 4.50 -9.98
C VAL A 73 -2.95 3.61 -10.68
N ASP A 74 -2.67 3.31 -11.95
CA ASP A 74 -3.37 2.27 -12.70
C ASP A 74 -2.71 0.93 -12.39
N VAL A 75 -3.51 -0.08 -12.05
CA VAL A 75 -3.04 -1.45 -11.83
C VAL A 75 -3.88 -2.45 -12.60
N ARG A 76 -3.20 -3.43 -13.20
CA ARG A 76 -3.80 -4.62 -13.79
C ARG A 76 -3.27 -5.85 -13.08
N VAL A 77 -4.19 -6.66 -12.58
CA VAL A 77 -3.91 -7.95 -11.95
C VAL A 77 -4.36 -9.05 -12.90
N GLU A 78 -3.50 -10.02 -13.14
CA GLU A 78 -3.81 -11.19 -13.96
C GLU A 78 -3.48 -12.48 -13.19
N HIS A 79 -4.51 -13.28 -12.93
CA HIS A 79 -4.38 -14.56 -12.27
C HIS A 79 -3.97 -15.65 -13.26
N GLN A 80 -2.95 -16.45 -12.91
CA GLN A 80 -2.48 -17.55 -13.73
C GLN A 80 -2.67 -18.89 -13.00
N PRO A 81 -3.89 -19.47 -12.98
CA PRO A 81 -4.20 -20.68 -12.20
C PRO A 81 -3.30 -21.86 -12.50
N ARG A 82 -2.87 -22.02 -13.76
CA ARG A 82 -1.98 -23.11 -14.20
C ARG A 82 -0.58 -23.02 -13.59
N ARG A 83 -0.10 -21.80 -13.30
CA ARG A 83 1.21 -21.56 -12.68
C ARG A 83 1.13 -21.36 -11.16
N GLY A 84 -0.07 -21.12 -10.63
CA GLY A 84 -0.28 -20.79 -9.22
C GLY A 84 0.31 -19.43 -8.84
N THR A 85 0.50 -18.54 -9.83
CA THR A 85 1.03 -17.19 -9.66
C THR A 85 0.02 -16.16 -10.14
N THR A 86 0.27 -14.91 -9.78
CA THR A 86 -0.48 -13.74 -10.22
C THR A 86 0.52 -12.69 -10.62
N THR A 87 0.27 -12.04 -11.74
CA THR A 87 1.06 -10.89 -12.20
C THR A 87 0.30 -9.62 -11.85
N LEU A 88 1.06 -8.60 -11.42
CA LEU A 88 0.56 -7.27 -11.19
C LEU A 88 1.44 -6.32 -11.98
N VAL A 89 0.82 -5.64 -12.93
CA VAL A 89 1.43 -4.57 -13.70
C VAL A 89 0.76 -3.28 -13.29
N GLY A 90 1.52 -2.20 -13.17
CA GLY A 90 0.91 -0.91 -12.92
C GLY A 90 1.75 0.23 -13.42
N GLN A 91 1.14 1.41 -13.40
CA GLN A 91 1.76 2.66 -13.80
C GLN A 91 1.39 3.75 -12.79
N LEU A 92 2.41 4.44 -12.28
CA LEU A 92 2.29 5.64 -11.48
C LEU A 92 2.31 6.88 -12.37
N ALA A 93 1.39 7.80 -12.13
CA ALA A 93 1.40 9.14 -12.72
C ALA A 93 1.23 10.23 -11.65
N ASP A 94 1.98 11.32 -11.76
CA ASP A 94 1.77 12.55 -10.99
C ASP A 94 1.09 13.59 -11.88
N ARG A 95 -0.15 13.95 -11.56
CA ARG A 95 -0.95 14.91 -12.36
C ARG A 95 -0.38 16.32 -12.31
N ASP A 96 0.30 16.68 -11.22
CA ASP A 96 0.90 18.00 -11.06
C ASP A 96 2.24 18.09 -11.81
N HIS A 97 2.92 16.94 -11.98
CA HIS A 97 4.23 16.85 -12.64
C HIS A 97 4.28 15.69 -13.66
N PRO A 98 3.53 15.78 -14.78
CA PRO A 98 3.40 14.67 -15.73
C PRO A 98 4.70 14.28 -16.47
N GLN A 99 5.74 15.11 -16.37
CA GLN A 99 7.06 14.87 -16.96
C GLN A 99 8.12 14.47 -15.91
N ALA A 100 7.73 14.36 -14.64
CA ALA A 100 8.63 13.92 -13.59
C ALA A 100 9.01 12.45 -13.82
N SER A 101 10.31 12.15 -13.72
CA SER A 101 10.79 10.78 -13.78
C SER A 101 10.39 10.04 -12.51
N ALA A 102 9.91 8.80 -12.67
CA ALA A 102 9.60 7.89 -11.57
C ALA A 102 10.72 6.89 -11.28
N ALA A 103 11.93 7.11 -11.80
CA ALA A 103 13.04 6.15 -11.70
C ALA A 103 13.55 5.92 -10.26
N ASP A 104 13.21 6.78 -9.31
CA ASP A 104 13.52 6.64 -7.88
C ASP A 104 12.36 6.05 -7.07
N VAL A 105 11.27 5.66 -7.73
CA VAL A 105 10.09 5.06 -7.11
C VAL A 105 10.27 3.55 -7.03
N ASN A 106 9.90 2.97 -5.88
CA ASN A 106 9.90 1.53 -5.68
C ASN A 106 8.54 1.08 -5.16
N VAL A 107 8.03 -0.03 -5.68
CA VAL A 107 6.78 -0.63 -5.20
C VAL A 107 7.07 -1.84 -4.32
N LEU A 108 6.28 -1.98 -3.27
CA LEU A 108 6.37 -3.06 -2.31
C LEU A 108 4.99 -3.72 -2.19
N LEU A 109 4.89 -4.97 -2.62
CA LEU A 109 3.69 -5.77 -2.39
C LEU A 109 3.81 -6.48 -1.04
N LYS A 110 2.85 -6.24 -0.16
CA LYS A 110 2.93 -6.61 1.25
C LYS A 110 1.67 -7.34 1.69
N THR A 111 1.85 -8.33 2.55
CA THR A 111 0.80 -8.78 3.47
C THR A 111 0.87 -7.93 4.75
N ARG A 112 -0.01 -8.20 5.72
CA ARG A 112 0.05 -7.57 7.05
C ARG A 112 1.40 -7.75 7.76
N GLN A 113 2.09 -8.88 7.53
CA GLN A 113 3.30 -9.24 8.27
C GLN A 113 4.61 -8.94 7.52
N LYS A 114 4.61 -9.01 6.18
CA LYS A 114 5.85 -8.91 5.41
C LYS A 114 5.65 -8.43 3.98
N THR A 115 6.73 -7.93 3.40
CA THR A 115 6.85 -7.74 1.95
C THR A 115 7.02 -9.11 1.28
N ILE A 116 6.23 -9.38 0.25
CA ILE A 116 6.26 -10.63 -0.52
C ILE A 116 6.85 -10.47 -1.93
N ALA A 117 6.82 -9.25 -2.48
CA ALA A 117 7.47 -8.89 -3.73
C ALA A 117 7.79 -7.39 -3.74
N SER A 118 8.77 -6.99 -4.55
CA SER A 118 9.13 -5.59 -4.75
C SER A 118 9.72 -5.38 -6.13
N ALA A 119 9.49 -4.21 -6.73
CA ALA A 119 10.03 -3.85 -8.02
C ALA A 119 10.25 -2.33 -8.10
N PRO A 120 11.34 -1.88 -8.72
CA PRO A 120 11.47 -0.47 -9.06
C PRO A 120 10.45 -0.09 -10.14
N CYS A 121 10.03 1.17 -10.15
CA CYS A 121 9.40 1.76 -11.32
C CYS A 121 10.48 2.15 -12.34
N ASP A 122 10.13 2.13 -13.62
CA ASP A 122 10.96 2.75 -14.64
C ASP A 122 10.77 4.28 -14.66
N GLN A 123 11.43 4.96 -15.62
CA GLN A 123 11.32 6.42 -15.75
C GLN A 123 9.90 6.92 -16.09
N PHE A 124 9.04 6.06 -16.64
CA PHE A 124 7.66 6.36 -17.01
C PHE A 124 6.64 5.94 -15.94
N GLY A 125 7.12 5.41 -14.82
CA GLY A 125 6.29 4.99 -13.69
C GLY A 125 5.74 3.57 -13.81
N GLU A 126 6.15 2.81 -14.82
CA GLU A 126 5.71 1.42 -15.02
C GLU A 126 6.45 0.47 -14.08
N PHE A 127 5.73 -0.52 -13.55
CA PHE A 127 6.29 -1.56 -12.70
C PHE A 127 5.62 -2.91 -12.96
N TYR A 128 6.37 -3.98 -12.69
CA TYR A 128 5.94 -5.36 -12.87
C TYR A 128 6.29 -6.20 -11.64
N LEU A 129 5.32 -6.98 -11.16
CA LEU A 129 5.48 -7.92 -10.06
C LEU A 129 4.85 -9.27 -10.44
N GLU A 130 5.51 -10.36 -10.07
CA GLU A 130 4.92 -11.70 -10.05
C GLU A 130 4.98 -12.24 -8.62
N TYR A 131 3.86 -12.77 -8.14
CA TYR A 131 3.74 -13.27 -6.77
C TYR A 131 2.78 -14.44 -6.67
N ARG A 132 2.82 -15.15 -5.55
CA ARG A 132 1.80 -16.15 -5.21
C ARG A 132 0.64 -15.49 -4.49
N PRO A 133 -0.62 -15.80 -4.82
CA PRO A 133 -1.78 -15.27 -4.11
C PRO A 133 -1.65 -15.38 -2.60
N ALA A 134 -2.01 -14.31 -1.90
CA ALA A 134 -1.99 -14.23 -0.44
C ALA A 134 -3.13 -13.32 0.03
N PRO A 135 -3.63 -13.52 1.26
CA PRO A 135 -4.73 -12.70 1.78
C PRO A 135 -4.25 -11.31 2.22
N ALA A 136 -5.18 -10.35 2.23
CA ALA A 136 -4.97 -9.00 2.76
C ALA A 136 -3.72 -8.31 2.19
N LEU A 137 -3.59 -8.35 0.85
CA LEU A 137 -2.49 -7.70 0.16
C LEU A 137 -2.70 -6.20 0.02
N ARG A 138 -1.57 -5.52 -0.05
CA ARG A 138 -1.47 -4.08 -0.20
C ARG A 138 -0.24 -3.72 -1.00
N LEU A 139 -0.34 -2.71 -1.85
CA LEU A 139 0.79 -2.15 -2.57
C LEU A 139 1.18 -0.83 -1.91
N ASP A 140 2.41 -0.77 -1.40
CA ASP A 140 3.02 0.48 -0.94
C ASP A 140 3.88 1.02 -2.11
N VAL A 141 3.58 2.21 -2.63
CA VAL A 141 4.38 2.92 -3.64
C VAL A 141 5.24 3.95 -2.93
N CYS A 142 6.55 3.71 -2.85
CA CYS A 142 7.51 4.58 -2.16
C CYS A 142 8.05 5.65 -3.11
N LEU A 143 7.65 6.90 -2.89
CA LEU A 143 8.04 8.05 -3.69
C LEU A 143 9.41 8.56 -3.23
N GLY A 144 10.49 8.16 -3.92
CA GLY A 144 11.87 8.40 -3.52
C GLY A 144 12.17 9.85 -3.14
N THR A 145 11.81 10.80 -4.01
CA THR A 145 12.17 12.22 -3.86
C THR A 145 11.47 12.88 -2.68
N THR A 146 10.25 12.46 -2.36
CA THR A 146 9.44 13.09 -1.30
C THR A 146 9.44 12.31 0.01
N GLY A 147 9.92 11.06 -0.01
CA GLY A 147 9.84 10.14 1.12
C GLY A 147 8.40 9.76 1.51
N ARG A 148 7.41 10.09 0.66
CA ARG A 148 6.00 9.76 0.86
C ARG A 148 5.73 8.33 0.40
N VAL A 149 4.70 7.72 0.97
CA VAL A 149 4.25 6.37 0.56
C VAL A 149 2.77 6.42 0.23
N LEU A 150 2.42 6.01 -1.00
CA LEU A 150 1.04 5.78 -1.38
C LEU A 150 0.67 4.35 -0.97
N GLU A 151 -0.43 4.21 -0.25
CA GLU A 151 -0.88 2.92 0.26
C GLU A 151 -2.16 2.50 -0.47
N LEU A 152 -2.07 1.45 -1.29
CA LEU A 152 -3.18 0.95 -2.12
C LEU A 152 -3.69 -0.38 -1.56
N PRO A 153 -4.90 -0.43 -0.99
CA PRO A 153 -5.50 -1.69 -0.55
C PRO A 153 -5.86 -2.54 -1.77
N LEU A 154 -5.31 -3.75 -1.90
CA LEU A 154 -5.60 -4.65 -3.01
C LEU A 154 -6.65 -5.71 -2.66
N SER A 155 -7.18 -5.70 -1.44
CA SER A 155 -8.15 -6.69 -0.95
C SER A 155 -9.38 -6.77 -1.85
N GLU A 156 -9.90 -5.62 -2.29
CA GLU A 156 -11.08 -5.57 -3.15
C GLU A 156 -10.81 -6.23 -4.51
N LEU A 157 -9.56 -6.17 -5.01
CA LEU A 157 -9.13 -6.79 -6.27
C LEU A 157 -9.00 -8.31 -6.21
N MET A 158 -8.87 -8.86 -5.00
CA MET A 158 -8.52 -10.26 -4.76
C MET A 158 -9.66 -11.08 -4.15
N ASP A 159 -10.73 -10.44 -3.73
CA ASP A 159 -11.97 -11.13 -3.41
C ASP A 159 -12.57 -11.66 -4.72
N GLU A 160 -12.29 -12.94 -4.99
CA GLU A 160 -13.28 -13.76 -5.68
C GLU A 160 -14.48 -13.82 -4.74
N SER A 161 -15.50 -13.00 -5.01
CA SER A 161 -16.80 -13.19 -4.39
C SER A 161 -17.23 -14.64 -4.62
N ALA A 162 -17.26 -15.40 -3.52
CA ALA A 162 -17.73 -16.78 -3.40
C ALA A 162 -19.17 -16.94 -3.90
#